data_AF-A0AAD6GG42-F1
#
_entry.id   AF-A0AAD6GG42-F1
#
_cell.length_a   1.000
_cell.length_b   1.000
_cell.length_c   1.000
_cell.angle_alpha   90.00
_cell.angle_beta   90.00
_cell.angle_gamma   90.00
#
_symmetry.space_group_name_H-M   'P 1'
#
loop_
_entity.id
_entity.type
_entity.pdbx_description
1 polymer ?
#
loop_
_entity_poly.entity_id
_entity_poly.type
_entity_poly.pdbx_seq_one_letter_code
_entity_poly.pdbx_strand_id
1 'polypeptide(L)'
;MSGKSYTWRSSRDWRKKNSHPSGLDTTAPKVAVESARLKDIGPLHIPGFKDVAVKEYGEWLASSVEDDTLKAAFRQACDVTLLDGFDLEHIYKDQNPEFFVGKGIKPGIARSFVENIRDWVENVKKMAPVAGLM
;
A
#
# COMPACT_ATOMS: atom_id res chain seq x y z
N MET A 1 4.70 38.51 14.74
CA MET A 1 5.31 37.19 15.01
C MET A 1 5.79 36.64 13.68
N SER A 2 7.11 36.57 13.52
CA SER A 2 7.79 36.28 12.25
C SER A 2 7.48 34.90 11.71
N GLY A 3 7.28 34.84 10.39
CA GLY A 3 7.25 33.60 9.64
C GLY A 3 8.61 32.91 9.57
N LYS A 4 8.57 31.60 9.33
CA LYS A 4 9.62 30.86 8.62
C LYS A 4 8.95 29.80 7.75
N SER A 5 8.97 30.05 6.45
CA SER A 5 8.72 29.07 5.39
C SER A 5 9.83 28.02 5.42
N TYR A 6 9.48 26.74 5.33
CA TYR A 6 10.40 25.70 4.86
C TYR A 6 9.70 24.78 3.87
N THR A 7 10.19 24.85 2.64
CA THR A 7 9.82 24.06 1.48
C THR A 7 10.42 22.66 1.59
N TRP A 8 9.58 21.62 1.55
CA TRP A 8 10.05 20.24 1.34
C TRP A 8 9.86 19.84 -0.13
N ARG A 9 10.96 19.93 -0.87
CA ARG A 9 11.25 19.25 -2.15
C ARG A 9 11.80 17.85 -1.78
N SER A 10 11.52 16.71 -2.40
CA SER A 10 10.61 16.28 -3.46
C SER A 10 10.39 14.76 -3.24
N SER A 11 9.13 14.30 -3.28
CA SER A 11 8.79 12.92 -3.68
C SER A 11 7.38 12.91 -4.28
N ARG A 12 7.09 13.92 -5.10
CA ARG A 12 5.81 14.12 -5.81
C ARG A 12 6.00 14.42 -7.30
N ASP A 13 7.15 14.09 -7.87
CA ASP A 13 7.47 14.42 -9.27
C ASP A 13 6.95 13.41 -10.32
N TRP A 14 6.28 12.32 -9.94
CA TRP A 14 5.76 11.37 -10.94
C TRP A 14 4.36 11.72 -11.47
N ARG A 15 3.55 12.50 -10.72
CA ARG A 15 2.15 12.82 -11.09
C ARG A 15 2.02 13.94 -12.14
N LYS A 16 3.08 14.29 -12.85
CA LYS A 16 3.05 15.37 -13.87
C LYS A 16 3.26 14.92 -15.31
N LYS A 17 3.28 13.61 -15.61
CA LYS A 17 3.53 13.11 -16.98
C LYS A 17 2.36 12.53 -17.75
N ASN A 18 1.12 12.59 -17.26
CA ASN A 18 -0.04 12.17 -18.07
C ASN A 18 -1.05 13.31 -18.21
N SER A 19 -0.74 14.26 -19.10
CA SER A 19 -1.78 15.03 -19.79
C SER A 19 -2.03 14.33 -21.13
N HIS A 20 -3.19 13.69 -21.27
CA HIS A 20 -3.63 13.10 -22.53
C HIS A 20 -4.29 14.19 -23.40
N PRO A 21 -3.88 14.39 -24.67
CA PRO A 21 -4.76 15.02 -25.64
C PRO A 21 -5.86 14.04 -26.03
N SER A 22 -7.10 14.52 -26.02
CA SER A 22 -8.26 13.84 -26.59
C SER A 22 -8.05 13.60 -28.08
N GLY A 23 -8.25 12.38 -28.55
CA GLY A 23 -8.19 12.05 -29.97
C GLY A 23 -8.44 10.56 -30.24
N LEU A 24 -9.54 10.33 -30.95
CA LEU A 24 -10.14 9.13 -31.55
C LEU A 24 -9.37 7.80 -31.65
N ASP A 25 -10.21 6.74 -31.61
CA ASP A 25 -10.09 5.41 -32.21
C ASP A 25 -8.87 4.55 -31.86
N THR A 26 -9.13 3.42 -31.20
CA THR A 26 -8.90 2.07 -31.76
C THR A 26 -9.11 1.03 -30.66
N THR A 27 -9.92 0.04 -31.00
CA THR A 27 -10.19 -1.21 -30.30
C THR A 27 -8.89 -1.85 -29.77
N ALA A 28 -8.87 -2.15 -28.47
CA ALA A 28 -7.84 -2.82 -27.66
C ALA A 28 -6.78 -1.92 -26.97
N PRO A 29 -7.01 -1.60 -25.67
CA PRO A 29 -5.88 -1.59 -24.73
C PRO A 29 -6.22 -2.11 -23.32
N LYS A 30 -7.22 -2.99 -23.13
CA LYS A 30 -7.50 -3.53 -21.78
C LYS A 30 -6.46 -4.55 -21.33
N VAL A 31 -5.97 -5.39 -22.23
CA VAL A 31 -5.03 -6.48 -21.87
C VAL A 31 -3.64 -5.93 -21.54
N ALA A 32 -3.14 -4.95 -22.30
CA ALA A 32 -1.79 -4.41 -22.12
C ALA A 32 -1.62 -3.58 -20.83
N VAL A 33 -2.67 -2.89 -20.38
CA VAL A 33 -2.64 -2.13 -19.12
C VAL A 33 -2.64 -3.07 -17.90
N GLU A 34 -3.36 -4.18 -17.99
CA GLU A 34 -3.38 -5.21 -16.94
C GLU A 34 -2.04 -5.96 -16.87
N SER A 35 -1.46 -6.31 -18.02
CA SER A 35 -0.14 -6.96 -18.12
C SER A 35 1.02 -6.09 -17.62
N ALA A 36 0.90 -4.76 -17.68
CA ALA A 36 1.90 -3.85 -17.10
C ALA A 36 1.73 -3.66 -15.57
N ARG A 37 0.52 -3.92 -15.03
CA ARG A 37 0.24 -3.88 -13.59
C ARG A 37 0.65 -5.17 -12.89
N LEU A 38 0.76 -6.28 -13.64
CA LEU A 38 1.50 -7.48 -13.25
C LEU A 38 3.02 -7.20 -13.29
N LYS A 39 3.47 -6.20 -12.53
CA LYS A 39 4.88 -6.08 -12.15
C LYS A 39 5.25 -7.40 -11.52
N ASP A 40 6.11 -8.18 -12.18
CA ASP A 40 6.73 -9.42 -11.69
C ASP A 40 6.53 -9.59 -10.18
N ILE A 41 5.41 -10.24 -9.80
CA ILE A 41 5.01 -10.44 -8.41
C ILE A 41 5.81 -11.65 -7.96
N GLY A 42 7.14 -11.50 -7.95
CA GLY A 42 8.02 -12.46 -7.33
C GLY A 42 7.55 -12.69 -5.88
N PRO A 43 7.76 -13.89 -5.33
CA PRO A 43 7.39 -14.19 -3.95
C PRO A 43 7.93 -13.12 -3.00
N LEU A 44 7.05 -12.53 -2.19
CA LEU A 44 7.43 -11.54 -1.18
C LEU A 44 7.57 -12.25 0.15
N HIS A 45 8.80 -12.57 0.54
CA HIS A 45 9.08 -13.15 1.85
C HIS A 45 9.02 -12.08 2.94
N ILE A 46 8.11 -12.24 3.90
CA ILE A 46 7.94 -11.32 5.02
C ILE A 46 8.50 -11.97 6.30
N PRO A 47 9.57 -11.43 6.91
CA PRO A 47 10.16 -12.03 8.10
C PRO A 47 9.27 -11.84 9.34
N GLY A 48 9.32 -12.82 10.25
CA GLY A 48 8.64 -12.78 11.55
C GLY A 48 7.29 -13.49 11.57
N PHE A 49 6.52 -13.29 12.65
CA PHE A 49 5.18 -13.86 12.77
C PHE A 49 4.19 -13.12 11.87
N LYS A 50 3.34 -13.89 11.18
CA LYS A 50 2.43 -13.38 10.16
C LYS A 50 1.39 -12.41 10.72
N ASP A 51 0.83 -12.72 11.89
CA ASP A 51 -0.15 -11.89 12.57
C ASP A 51 0.46 -10.58 13.10
N VAL A 52 1.69 -10.65 13.60
CA VAL A 52 2.47 -9.47 14.03
C VAL A 52 2.77 -8.57 12.82
N ALA A 53 3.19 -9.16 11.69
CA ALA A 53 3.48 -8.42 10.47
C ALA A 53 2.26 -7.64 9.95
N VAL A 54 1.06 -8.24 9.99
CA VAL A 54 -0.19 -7.54 9.60
C VAL A 54 -0.43 -6.31 10.48
N LYS A 55 -0.21 -6.41 11.80
CA LYS A 55 -0.40 -5.28 12.74
C LYS A 55 0.61 -4.16 12.48
N GLU A 56 1.89 -4.51 12.36
CA GLU A 56 2.95 -3.54 12.10
C GLU A 56 2.78 -2.82 10.76
N TYR A 57 2.32 -3.55 9.73
CA TYR A 57 1.98 -2.95 8.44
C TYR A 57 0.83 -1.95 8.55
N GLY A 58 -0.22 -2.29 9.31
CA GLY A 58 -1.33 -1.38 9.59
C GLY A 58 -0.90 -0.09 10.27
N GLU A 59 -0.05 -0.19 11.29
CA GLU A 59 0.49 0.98 11.98
C GLU A 59 1.39 1.81 11.06
N TRP A 60 2.17 1.16 10.19
CA TRP A 60 2.96 1.88 9.19
C TRP A 60 2.08 2.66 8.21
N LEU A 61 1.01 2.06 7.67
CA LEU A 61 0.04 2.77 6.83
C LEU A 61 -0.63 3.91 7.58
N ALA A 62 -1.06 3.69 8.82
CA ALA A 62 -1.68 4.71 9.66
C ALA A 62 -0.72 5.88 9.95
N SER A 63 0.59 5.63 10.08
CA SER A 63 1.60 6.68 10.28
C SER A 63 1.76 7.61 9.07
N SER A 64 1.31 7.20 7.89
CA SER A 64 1.39 8.00 6.66
C SER A 64 0.26 9.02 6.50
N VAL A 65 -0.73 9.03 7.42
CA VAL A 65 -1.89 9.90 7.39
C VAL A 65 -2.08 10.62 8.73
N GLU A 66 -2.57 11.85 8.70
CA GLU A 66 -2.84 12.63 9.91
C GLU A 66 -4.27 12.42 10.44
N ASP A 67 -5.23 12.17 9.54
CA ASP A 67 -6.65 11.99 9.86
C ASP A 67 -6.91 10.68 10.62
N ASP A 68 -7.51 10.78 11.81
CA ASP A 68 -7.75 9.63 12.68
C ASP A 68 -8.78 8.65 12.12
N THR A 69 -9.71 9.09 11.28
CA THR A 69 -10.67 8.20 10.62
C THR A 69 -9.96 7.33 9.58
N LEU A 70 -9.01 7.89 8.84
CA LEU A 70 -8.18 7.11 7.90
C LEU A 70 -7.25 6.14 8.63
N LYS A 71 -6.64 6.54 9.75
CA LYS A 71 -5.85 5.63 10.60
C LYS A 71 -6.68 4.46 11.09
N ALA A 72 -7.87 4.74 11.62
CA ALA A 72 -8.78 3.70 12.09
C ALA A 72 -9.20 2.75 10.96
N ALA A 73 -9.43 3.26 9.75
CA ALA A 73 -9.78 2.43 8.60
C ALA A 73 -8.63 1.49 8.17
N PHE A 74 -7.37 1.92 8.27
CA PHE A 74 -6.22 1.02 8.02
C PHE A 74 -6.13 -0.09 9.08
N ARG A 75 -6.33 0.25 10.36
CA ARG A 75 -6.39 -0.74 11.44
C ARG A 75 -7.53 -1.74 11.25
N GLN A 76 -8.70 -1.27 10.82
CA GLN A 76 -9.83 -2.14 10.50
C GLN A 76 -9.52 -3.11 9.35
N ALA A 77 -8.74 -2.70 8.34
CA ALA A 77 -8.31 -3.60 7.27
C ALA A 77 -7.37 -4.70 7.80
N CYS A 78 -6.51 -4.40 8.78
CA CYS A 78 -5.74 -5.41 9.50
C CYS A 78 -6.64 -6.40 10.25
N ASP A 79 -7.64 -5.90 10.97
CA ASP A 79 -8.59 -6.74 11.70
C ASP A 79 -9.34 -7.69 10.76
N VAL A 80 -9.81 -7.20 9.61
CA VAL A 80 -10.44 -8.02 8.57
C VAL A 80 -9.49 -9.10 8.05
N THR A 81 -8.24 -8.74 7.79
CA THR A 81 -7.20 -9.69 7.32
C THR A 81 -7.01 -10.82 8.34
N LEU A 82 -6.84 -10.48 9.61
CA LEU A 82 -6.62 -11.45 10.68
C LEU A 82 -7.86 -12.30 10.97
N LEU A 83 -9.05 -11.70 10.97
CA LEU A 83 -10.32 -12.36 11.26
C LEU A 83 -10.61 -13.48 10.25
N ASP A 84 -10.29 -13.24 8.98
CA ASP A 84 -10.46 -14.22 7.90
C ASP A 84 -9.24 -15.17 7.77
N GLY A 85 -8.24 -15.06 8.66
CA GLY A 85 -7.07 -15.93 8.69
C GLY A 85 -6.04 -15.68 7.58
N PHE A 86 -6.11 -14.51 6.92
CA PHE A 86 -5.14 -14.11 5.91
C PHE A 86 -3.86 -13.54 6.53
N ASP A 87 -2.81 -13.51 5.71
CA ASP A 87 -1.56 -12.84 6.00
C ASP A 87 -1.20 -11.91 4.82
N LEU A 88 -0.18 -11.08 5.00
CA LEU A 88 0.23 -10.11 3.97
C LEU A 88 0.76 -10.77 2.69
N GLU A 89 1.28 -12.01 2.75
CA GLU A 89 1.74 -12.73 1.56
C GLU A 89 0.55 -13.17 0.70
N HIS A 90 -0.54 -13.64 1.32
CA HIS A 90 -1.81 -13.92 0.63
C HIS A 90 -2.38 -12.66 -0.01
N ILE A 91 -2.51 -11.57 0.76
CA ILE A 91 -3.06 -10.30 0.24
C ILE A 91 -2.20 -9.77 -0.92
N TYR A 92 -0.87 -9.84 -0.78
CA TYR A 92 0.05 -9.41 -1.81
C TYR A 92 0.00 -10.28 -3.06
N LYS A 93 -0.23 -11.59 -2.93
CA LYS A 93 -0.39 -12.51 -4.06
C LYS A 93 -1.69 -12.24 -4.82
N ASP A 94 -2.79 -12.06 -4.11
CA ASP A 94 -4.12 -11.96 -4.71
C ASP A 94 -4.42 -10.58 -5.28
N GLN A 95 -3.74 -9.53 -4.80
CA GLN A 95 -3.89 -8.14 -5.25
C GLN A 95 -5.36 -7.69 -5.37
N ASN A 96 -6.21 -8.13 -4.46
CA ASN A 96 -7.66 -7.96 -4.56
C ASN A 96 -8.20 -6.92 -3.54
N PRO A 97 -8.32 -5.64 -3.91
CA PRO A 97 -8.93 -4.64 -3.02
C PRO A 97 -10.43 -4.85 -2.83
N GLU A 98 -11.13 -5.51 -3.76
CA GLU A 98 -12.59 -5.72 -3.66
C GLU A 98 -12.97 -6.66 -2.51
N PHE A 99 -12.06 -7.55 -2.10
CA PHE A 99 -12.24 -8.35 -0.87
C PHE A 99 -12.51 -7.45 0.34
N PHE A 100 -11.70 -6.40 0.53
CA PHE A 100 -11.85 -5.47 1.64
C PHE A 100 -13.08 -4.56 1.46
N VAL A 101 -13.37 -4.13 0.23
CA VAL A 101 -14.58 -3.34 -0.06
C VAL A 101 -15.84 -4.13 0.30
N GLY A 102 -15.90 -5.42 -0.02
CA GLY A 102 -17.00 -6.32 0.36
C GLY A 102 -17.16 -6.47 1.88
N LYS A 103 -16.11 -6.17 2.66
CA LYS A 103 -16.11 -6.18 4.13
C LYS A 103 -16.37 -4.78 4.74
N GLY A 104 -16.74 -3.79 3.91
CA GLY A 104 -17.08 -2.43 4.34
C GLY A 104 -15.89 -1.47 4.44
N ILE A 105 -14.69 -1.87 3.99
CA ILE A 105 -13.54 -0.96 3.93
C ILE A 105 -13.70 0.00 2.76
N LYS A 106 -13.41 1.29 2.97
CA LYS A 106 -13.49 2.30 1.91
C LYS A 106 -12.56 1.93 0.73
N PRO A 107 -12.99 2.07 -0.54
CA PRO A 107 -12.20 1.63 -1.70
C PRO A 107 -10.77 2.21 -1.77
N GLY A 108 -10.58 3.47 -1.35
CA GLY A 108 -9.26 4.10 -1.31
C GLY A 108 -8.32 3.51 -0.26
N ILE A 109 -8.87 3.06 0.88
CA ILE A 109 -8.11 2.37 1.94
C ILE A 109 -7.76 0.98 1.47
N ALA A 110 -8.74 0.23 0.93
CA ALA A 110 -8.54 -1.10 0.38
C ALA A 110 -7.43 -1.13 -0.69
N ARG A 111 -7.45 -0.18 -1.63
CA ARG A 111 -6.39 -0.07 -2.65
C ARG A 111 -5.02 0.19 -2.04
N SER A 112 -4.93 1.17 -1.13
CA SER A 112 -3.67 1.50 -0.45
C SER A 112 -3.11 0.33 0.36
N PHE A 113 -3.99 -0.45 0.98
CA PHE A 113 -3.62 -1.61 1.79
C PHE A 113 -3.03 -2.74 0.94
N VAL A 114 -3.53 -2.93 -0.27
CA VAL A 114 -3.05 -3.99 -1.17
C VAL A 114 -1.77 -3.57 -1.91
N GLU A 115 -1.71 -2.32 -2.38
CA GLU A 115 -0.62 -1.84 -3.25
C GLU A 115 0.69 -1.58 -2.48
N ASN A 116 0.65 -1.21 -1.20
CA ASN A 116 1.83 -0.75 -0.46
C ASN A 116 2.58 -1.84 0.32
N ILE A 117 2.18 -3.11 0.23
CA ILE A 117 2.81 -4.20 1.01
C ILE A 117 4.29 -4.36 0.63
N ARG A 118 4.60 -4.36 -0.67
CA ARG A 118 5.99 -4.47 -1.14
C ARG A 118 6.85 -3.32 -0.61
N ASP A 119 6.35 -2.09 -0.69
CA ASP A 119 7.07 -0.90 -0.25
C ASP A 119 7.40 -0.96 1.24
N TRP A 120 6.46 -1.43 2.07
CA TRP A 120 6.72 -1.63 3.50
C TRP A 120 7.81 -2.68 3.75
N VAL A 121 7.73 -3.83 3.07
CA VAL A 121 8.73 -4.89 3.23
C VAL A 121 10.12 -4.41 2.83
N GLU A 122 10.23 -3.73 1.69
CA GLU A 122 11.51 -3.30 1.13
C GLU A 122 12.14 -2.14 1.89
N ASN A 123 11.34 -1.17 2.38
CA ASN A 123 11.86 0.07 2.96
C ASN A 123 11.81 0.11 4.49
N VAL A 124 11.06 -0.78 5.14
CA VAL A 124 10.91 -0.78 6.61
C VAL A 124 11.45 -2.07 7.19
N LYS A 125 10.98 -3.23 6.70
CA LYS A 125 11.39 -4.53 7.28
C LYS A 125 12.81 -4.94 6.91
N LYS A 126 13.23 -4.70 5.67
CA LYS A 126 14.61 -5.03 5.22
C LYS A 126 15.65 -3.98 5.65
N MET A 127 15.23 -2.75 5.94
CA MET A 127 16.12 -1.66 6.36
C MET A 127 16.25 -1.52 7.88
N ALA A 128 15.41 -2.19 8.68
CA ALA A 128 15.62 -2.27 10.11
C ALA A 128 16.92 -3.05 10.38
N PRO A 129 17.99 -2.40 10.90
CA PRO A 129 19.13 -3.15 11.38
C PRO A 129 18.63 -4.05 12.50
N VAL A 130 19.09 -5.31 12.54
CA VAL A 130 19.03 -6.11 13.74
C VAL A 130 19.79 -5.34 14.81
N ALA A 131 19.10 -4.51 15.58
CA ALA A 131 19.59 -3.97 16.84
C ALA A 131 19.57 -5.12 17.85
N GLY A 132 20.46 -6.08 17.61
CA GLY A 132 20.84 -7.10 18.55
C GLY A 132 21.83 -6.48 19.52
N LEU A 133 21.34 -6.28 20.75
CA LEU A 133 21.98 -6.76 21.96
C LEU A 133 23.49 -6.47 22.11
N MET A 134 23.81 -5.37 22.81
CA MET A 134 24.96 -5.27 23.70
C MET A 134 24.53 -4.56 24.98
#